data_AF-A0A7W0WSZ3-F1
#
_entry.id   AF-A0A7W0WSZ3-F1
#
_cell.length_a   1.000
_cell.length_b   1.000
_cell.length_c   1.000
_cell.angle_alpha   90.00
_cell.angle_beta   90.00
_cell.angle_gamma   90.00
#
_symmetry.space_group_name_H-M   'P 1'
#
loop_
_entity.id
_entity.type
_entity.pdbx_description
1 polymer ?
#
loop_
_entity_poly.entity_id
_entity_poly.type
_entity_poly.pdbx_seq_one_letter_code
_entity_poly.pdbx_strand_id
1 'polypeptide(L)'
;MRPHHLVAVALALAACGNDVRLFHHAEPRMRRLLSRQYANAVAALVGPDAATFAKAPDDISAEGFDAIGAATVTPSDSALTQYEKSARLIADKVVSDVSKLPALIGCTPSSPADAACYETFVKKFGRRAFRRTLTPEEVTRYVNVAMVTAGRY
;
A
#
# COMPACT_ATOMS: atom_id res chain seq x y z
N MET A 1 -34.29 -26.38 -63.76
CA MET A 1 -34.15 -24.98 -64.20
C MET A 1 -33.78 -24.13 -62.98
N ARG A 2 -32.74 -23.29 -63.12
CA ARG A 2 -32.03 -22.42 -62.14
C ARG A 2 -32.97 -21.73 -61.12
N PRO A 3 -32.57 -21.46 -59.83
CA PRO A 3 -31.43 -20.57 -59.51
C PRO A 3 -30.79 -20.75 -58.09
N HIS A 4 -29.54 -21.22 -57.97
CA HIS A 4 -28.83 -21.25 -56.65
C HIS A 4 -27.44 -20.58 -56.66
N HIS A 5 -27.08 -19.84 -57.71
CA HIS A 5 -25.72 -19.28 -57.87
C HIS A 5 -25.49 -17.89 -57.25
N LEU A 6 -26.41 -17.35 -56.44
CA LEU A 6 -26.30 -15.97 -55.94
C LEU A 6 -26.00 -15.82 -54.44
N VAL A 7 -25.87 -16.91 -53.69
CA VAL A 7 -25.62 -16.84 -52.23
C VAL A 7 -24.13 -16.99 -51.86
N ALA A 8 -23.28 -17.39 -52.81
CA ALA A 8 -21.90 -17.82 -52.51
C ALA A 8 -20.84 -16.68 -52.42
N VAL A 9 -21.18 -15.40 -52.58
CA VAL A 9 -20.19 -14.30 -52.66
C VAL A 9 -20.26 -13.31 -51.48
N ALA A 10 -21.16 -13.52 -50.51
CA ALA A 10 -21.27 -12.64 -49.33
C ALA A 10 -20.56 -13.17 -48.07
N LEU A 11 -19.91 -14.34 -48.11
CA LEU A 11 -19.39 -15.04 -46.93
C LEU A 11 -17.86 -15.07 -46.81
N ALA A 12 -17.15 -14.05 -47.30
CA ALA A 12 -15.67 -14.05 -47.31
C ALA A 12 -14.99 -12.75 -46.84
N LEU A 13 -15.71 -11.81 -46.21
CA LEU A 13 -15.11 -10.54 -45.73
C LEU A 13 -15.23 -10.25 -44.22
N ALA A 14 -15.67 -11.21 -43.40
CA ALA A 14 -15.76 -11.04 -41.94
C ALA A 14 -14.77 -11.91 -41.15
N ALA A 15 -13.64 -12.30 -41.75
CA ALA A 15 -12.63 -13.18 -41.14
C ALA A 15 -11.34 -12.46 -40.69
N CYS A 16 -11.36 -11.14 -40.52
CA CYS A 16 -10.38 -10.50 -39.63
C CYS A 16 -10.89 -10.66 -38.20
N GLY A 17 -10.59 -11.82 -37.60
CA GLY A 17 -10.83 -12.08 -36.20
C GLY A 17 -10.17 -10.98 -35.37
N ASN A 18 -10.99 -10.26 -34.60
CA ASN A 18 -10.54 -9.35 -33.55
C ASN A 18 -10.02 -10.17 -32.36
N ASP A 19 -8.98 -10.99 -32.59
CA ASP A 19 -8.20 -11.60 -31.51
C ASP A 19 -7.30 -10.51 -30.92
N VAL A 20 -7.93 -9.56 -30.23
CA VAL A 20 -7.23 -8.79 -29.20
C VAL A 20 -6.86 -9.83 -28.15
N ARG A 21 -5.63 -10.33 -28.23
CA ARG A 21 -5.00 -11.01 -27.09
C ARG A 21 -4.87 -9.98 -25.98
N LEU A 22 -5.95 -9.79 -25.22
CA LEU A 22 -5.88 -9.16 -23.92
C LEU A 22 -4.85 -9.96 -23.17
N PHE A 23 -3.71 -9.34 -22.85
CA PHE A 23 -2.77 -9.92 -21.92
C PHE A 23 -3.58 -10.26 -20.67
N HIS A 24 -3.78 -11.56 -20.44
CA HIS A 24 -4.44 -12.03 -19.24
C HIS A 24 -3.44 -11.85 -18.10
N HIS A 25 -3.34 -10.62 -17.62
CA HIS A 25 -2.55 -10.31 -16.45
C HIS A 25 -3.16 -11.09 -15.29
N ALA A 26 -2.31 -11.73 -14.48
CA ALA A 26 -2.78 -12.27 -13.21
C ALA A 26 -3.49 -11.15 -12.45
N GLU A 27 -4.60 -11.48 -11.79
CA GLU A 27 -5.34 -10.51 -10.99
C GLU A 27 -4.39 -9.81 -10.01
N PRO A 28 -4.56 -8.50 -9.78
CA PRO A 28 -3.74 -7.78 -8.81
C PRO A 28 -3.88 -8.44 -7.44
N ARG A 29 -2.77 -8.96 -6.91
CA ARG A 29 -2.72 -9.53 -5.56
C ARG A 29 -1.88 -8.65 -4.68
N MET A 30 -2.31 -8.45 -3.44
CA MET A 30 -1.44 -7.87 -2.43
C MET A 30 -0.53 -8.96 -1.87
N ARG A 31 0.77 -8.76 -2.02
CA ARG A 31 1.81 -9.58 -1.38
C ARG A 31 2.33 -8.86 -0.15
N ARG A 32 2.59 -9.58 0.93
CA ARG A 32 3.31 -9.04 2.08
C ARG A 32 4.71 -8.58 1.67
N LEU A 33 5.20 -7.52 2.30
CA LEU A 33 6.60 -7.12 2.14
C LEU A 33 7.50 -8.11 2.87
N LEU A 34 8.57 -8.51 2.19
CA LEU A 34 9.66 -9.27 2.80
C LEU A 34 10.35 -8.43 3.87
N SER A 35 11.03 -9.03 4.83
CA SER A 35 11.64 -8.31 5.96
C SER A 35 12.54 -7.15 5.50
N ARG A 36 13.41 -7.42 4.51
CA ARG A 36 14.25 -6.39 3.85
C ARG A 36 13.45 -5.29 3.16
N GLN A 37 12.32 -5.65 2.55
CA GLN A 37 11.46 -4.69 1.84
C GLN A 37 10.67 -3.82 2.82
N TYR A 38 10.26 -4.38 3.96
CA TYR A 38 9.65 -3.64 5.06
C TYR A 38 10.60 -2.58 5.61
N ALA A 39 11.85 -2.95 5.92
CA ALA A 39 12.87 -1.99 6.37
C ALA A 39 13.11 -0.87 5.35
N ASN A 40 13.23 -1.20 4.05
CA ASN A 40 13.38 -0.21 2.99
C ASN A 40 12.14 0.71 2.85
N ALA A 41 10.94 0.17 3.02
CA ALA A 41 9.71 0.96 3.00
C ALA A 41 9.67 1.94 4.18
N VAL A 42 10.07 1.50 5.38
CA VAL A 42 10.19 2.38 6.56
C VAL A 42 11.21 3.48 6.29
N ALA A 43 12.39 3.13 5.76
CA ALA A 43 13.43 4.11 5.42
C ALA A 43 12.92 5.18 4.44
N ALA A 44 12.18 4.77 3.43
CA ALA A 44 11.60 5.69 2.44
C ALA A 44 10.50 6.60 3.01
N LEU A 45 9.76 6.14 4.03
CA LEU A 45 8.62 6.88 4.60
C LEU A 45 9.05 7.85 5.70
N VAL A 46 9.94 7.40 6.60
CA VAL A 46 10.27 8.11 7.84
C VAL A 46 11.77 8.33 8.05
N GLY A 47 12.61 7.85 7.13
CA GLY A 47 14.06 8.04 7.15
C GLY A 47 14.85 6.82 7.63
N PRO A 48 16.15 6.76 7.30
CA PRO A 48 17.01 5.60 7.56
C PRO A 48 17.22 5.33 9.05
N ASP A 49 17.30 6.38 9.88
CA ASP A 49 17.54 6.22 11.32
C ASP A 49 16.42 5.43 12.00
N ALA A 50 15.16 5.77 11.69
CA ALA A 50 14.00 5.07 12.21
C ALA A 50 13.87 3.65 11.63
N ALA A 51 14.37 3.42 10.41
CA ALA A 51 14.36 2.12 9.77
C ALA A 51 15.26 1.08 10.44
N THR A 52 16.26 1.51 11.22
CA THR A 52 17.08 0.58 12.03
C THR A 52 16.26 -0.17 13.10
N PHE A 53 15.10 0.37 13.47
CA PHE A 53 14.16 -0.25 14.41
C PHE A 53 13.10 -1.11 13.72
N ALA A 54 13.10 -1.18 12.39
CA ALA A 54 12.15 -1.97 11.62
C ALA A 54 12.42 -3.47 11.80
N LYS A 55 11.55 -4.15 12.55
CA LYS A 55 11.63 -5.58 12.85
C LYS A 55 10.39 -6.30 12.33
N ALA A 56 10.46 -6.80 11.10
CA ALA A 56 9.46 -7.71 10.59
C ALA A 56 9.69 -9.15 11.10
N PRO A 57 8.66 -10.00 11.12
CA PRO A 57 8.81 -11.45 11.22
C PRO A 57 9.73 -12.01 10.12
N ASP A 58 10.28 -13.19 10.37
CA ASP A 58 11.11 -13.89 9.40
C ASP A 58 10.31 -14.26 8.14
N ASP A 59 11.01 -14.24 7.00
CA ASP A 59 10.40 -14.58 5.72
C ASP A 59 10.29 -16.11 5.59
N ILE A 60 9.07 -16.58 5.31
CA ILE A 60 8.78 -17.99 5.05
C ILE A 60 8.92 -18.21 3.55
N SER A 61 9.70 -19.21 3.16
CA SER A 61 9.79 -19.64 1.76
C SER A 61 8.74 -20.69 1.45
N ALA A 62 8.15 -20.59 0.26
CA ALA A 62 7.30 -21.64 -0.33
C ALA A 62 7.86 -21.95 -1.71
N GLU A 63 7.92 -23.24 -2.08
CA GLU A 63 8.53 -23.70 -3.34
C GLU A 63 9.97 -23.17 -3.55
N GLY A 64 10.73 -22.96 -2.47
CA GLY A 64 12.10 -22.43 -2.52
C GLY A 64 12.21 -20.91 -2.69
N PHE A 65 11.10 -20.16 -2.72
CA PHE A 65 11.10 -18.71 -2.90
C PHE A 65 10.35 -17.98 -1.77
N ASP A 66 11.03 -17.00 -1.16
CA ASP A 66 10.45 -16.11 -0.14
C ASP A 66 9.26 -15.28 -0.69
N ALA A 67 9.36 -14.87 -1.95
CA ALA A 67 8.34 -14.09 -2.64
C ALA A 67 7.04 -14.88 -2.84
N ILE A 68 7.11 -16.20 -2.98
CA ILE A 68 5.92 -17.05 -3.05
C ILE A 68 5.30 -17.17 -1.67
N GLY A 69 6.10 -17.45 -0.63
CA GLY A 69 5.60 -17.54 0.74
C GLY A 69 4.97 -16.22 1.22
N ALA A 70 5.55 -15.08 0.88
CA ALA A 70 4.96 -13.77 1.18
C ALA A 70 3.63 -13.48 0.43
N ALA A 71 3.31 -14.25 -0.62
CA ALA A 71 2.08 -14.12 -1.40
C ALA A 71 0.99 -15.14 -1.01
N THR A 72 1.37 -16.27 -0.41
CA THR A 72 0.45 -17.39 -0.16
C THR A 72 0.28 -17.73 1.32
N VAL A 73 1.22 -17.35 2.19
CA VAL A 73 1.18 -17.70 3.62
C VAL A 73 0.54 -16.57 4.43
N THR A 74 -0.52 -16.92 5.14
CA THR A 74 -1.19 -16.02 6.09
C THR A 74 -0.31 -15.79 7.33
N PRO A 75 -0.13 -14.55 7.80
CA PRO A 75 0.57 -14.26 9.04
C PRO A 75 -0.14 -14.88 10.27
N SER A 76 0.65 -15.40 11.21
CA SER A 76 0.14 -15.79 12.53
C SER A 76 -0.13 -14.56 13.41
N ASP A 77 -0.87 -14.74 14.50
CA ASP A 77 -1.10 -13.68 15.51
C ASP A 77 0.21 -13.15 16.10
N SER A 78 1.20 -14.02 16.31
CA SER A 78 2.53 -13.63 16.78
C SER A 78 3.27 -12.75 15.76
N ALA A 79 3.15 -13.07 14.47
CA ALA A 79 3.73 -12.29 13.38
C ALA A 79 3.06 -10.90 13.29
N LEU A 80 1.73 -10.83 13.41
CA LEU A 80 0.99 -9.57 13.47
C LEU A 80 1.42 -8.71 14.67
N THR A 81 1.54 -9.33 15.85
CA THR A 81 2.00 -8.66 17.08
C THR A 81 3.41 -8.07 16.89
N GLN A 82 4.30 -8.77 16.20
CA GLN A 82 5.65 -8.28 15.92
C GLN A 82 5.65 -7.09 14.97
N TYR A 83 4.81 -7.10 13.92
CA TYR A 83 4.63 -5.94 13.06
C TYR A 83 4.11 -4.72 13.82
N GLU A 84 3.14 -4.91 14.71
CA GLU A 84 2.61 -3.82 15.54
C GLU A 84 3.68 -3.25 16.47
N LYS A 85 4.43 -4.11 17.18
CA LYS A 85 5.55 -3.68 18.05
C LYS A 85 6.60 -2.89 17.27
N SER A 86 6.97 -3.37 16.09
CA SER A 86 7.90 -2.67 15.20
C SER A 86 7.36 -1.30 14.80
N ALA A 87 6.11 -1.21 14.35
CA ALA A 87 5.50 0.05 13.94
C ALA A 87 5.42 1.08 15.08
N ARG A 88 5.11 0.63 16.31
CA ARG A 88 5.09 1.50 17.51
C ARG A 88 6.48 2.02 17.85
N LEU A 89 7.49 1.15 17.88
CA LEU A 89 8.87 1.57 18.15
C LEU A 89 9.40 2.55 17.11
N ILE A 90 9.07 2.34 15.83
CA ILE A 90 9.41 3.27 14.75
C ILE A 90 8.72 4.62 15.00
N ALA A 91 7.42 4.62 15.31
CA ALA A 91 6.67 5.84 15.57
C ALA A 91 7.25 6.62 16.75
N ASP A 92 7.55 5.95 17.86
CA ASP A 92 8.20 6.54 19.05
C ASP A 92 9.55 7.18 18.68
N LYS A 93 10.34 6.50 17.85
CA LYS A 93 11.63 7.05 17.42
C LYS A 93 11.46 8.28 16.53
N VAL A 94 10.49 8.26 15.61
CA VAL A 94 10.19 9.39 14.73
C VAL A 94 9.75 10.62 15.52
N VAL A 95 8.87 10.46 16.52
CA VAL A 95 8.39 11.59 17.33
C VAL A 95 9.43 12.09 18.34
N SER A 96 10.39 11.25 18.74
CA SER A 96 11.49 11.68 19.61
C SER A 96 12.47 12.66 18.92
N ASP A 97 12.52 12.67 17.59
CA ASP A 97 13.37 13.58 16.82
C ASP A 97 12.55 14.79 16.34
N VAL A 98 12.28 15.70 17.29
CA VAL A 98 11.45 16.90 17.08
C VAL A 98 11.96 17.76 15.92
N SER A 99 13.26 17.72 15.63
CA SER A 99 13.88 18.50 14.55
C SER A 99 13.42 18.05 13.14
N LYS A 100 13.06 16.77 12.98
CA LYS A 100 12.64 16.19 11.68
C LYS A 100 11.12 16.22 11.47
N LEU A 101 10.34 16.42 12.53
CA LEU A 101 8.88 16.40 12.46
C LEU A 101 8.28 17.44 11.49
N PRO A 102 8.73 18.71 11.44
CA PRO A 102 8.14 19.68 10.52
C PRO A 102 8.22 19.25 9.05
N ALA A 103 9.35 18.65 8.63
CA ALA A 103 9.52 18.16 7.26
C ALA A 103 8.60 16.96 6.96
N LEU A 104 8.41 16.07 7.94
CA LEU A 104 7.56 14.89 7.82
C LEU A 104 6.06 15.27 7.79
N ILE A 105 5.62 16.08 8.74
CA ILE A 105 4.23 16.50 8.95
C ILE A 105 3.79 17.47 7.85
N GLY A 106 4.63 18.47 7.53
CA GLY A 106 4.34 19.49 6.51
C GLY A 106 3.45 20.64 6.99
N CYS A 107 3.18 20.73 8.29
CA CYS A 107 2.50 21.84 8.96
C CYS A 107 3.00 21.95 10.41
N THR A 108 2.77 23.11 11.01
CA THR A 108 2.95 23.33 12.45
C THR A 108 1.56 23.34 13.09
N PRO A 109 1.24 22.39 13.98
CA PRO A 109 -0.06 22.35 14.62
C PRO A 109 -0.25 23.54 15.57
N SER A 110 -1.44 24.14 15.55
CA SER A 110 -1.82 25.25 16.44
C SER A 110 -2.26 24.79 17.84
N SER A 111 -2.64 23.51 17.97
CA SER A 111 -3.02 22.86 19.21
C SER A 111 -2.78 21.33 19.10
N PRO A 112 -2.82 20.57 20.21
CA PRO A 112 -2.72 19.12 20.16
C PRO A 112 -3.80 18.45 19.28
N ALA A 113 -4.97 19.08 19.15
CA ALA A 113 -6.11 18.59 18.38
C ALA A 113 -6.36 19.44 17.11
N ASP A 114 -5.33 19.61 16.27
CA ASP A 114 -5.42 20.38 15.02
C ASP A 114 -5.79 19.48 13.83
N ALA A 115 -7.08 19.38 13.53
CA ALA A 115 -7.61 18.54 12.46
C ALA A 115 -7.06 18.92 11.07
N ALA A 116 -6.85 20.21 10.79
CA ALA A 116 -6.35 20.67 9.49
C ALA A 116 -4.89 20.27 9.26
N CYS A 117 -4.07 20.34 10.33
CA CYS A 117 -2.70 19.86 10.26
C CYS A 117 -2.64 18.33 10.12
N TYR A 118 -3.48 17.59 10.85
CA TYR A 118 -3.58 16.13 10.67
C TYR A 118 -4.01 15.75 9.25
N GLU A 119 -4.97 16.46 8.66
CA GLU A 119 -5.40 16.21 7.27
C GLU A 119 -4.26 16.41 6.27
N THR A 120 -3.47 17.49 6.44
CA THR A 120 -2.29 17.78 5.62
C THR A 120 -1.27 16.65 5.72
N PHE A 121 -0.95 16.21 6.95
CA PHE A 121 -0.05 15.10 7.19
C PHE A 121 -0.57 13.81 6.56
N VAL A 122 -1.82 13.43 6.81
CA VAL A 122 -2.42 12.19 6.31
C VAL A 122 -2.42 12.15 4.78
N LYS A 123 -2.75 13.26 4.10
CA LYS A 123 -2.70 13.31 2.63
C LYS A 123 -1.27 13.17 2.11
N LYS A 124 -0.30 13.90 2.68
CA LYS A 124 1.10 13.89 2.25
C LYS A 124 1.79 12.56 2.53
N PHE A 125 1.68 12.07 3.77
CA PHE A 125 2.28 10.82 4.22
C PHE A 125 1.55 9.62 3.64
N GLY A 126 0.22 9.60 3.72
CA GLY A 126 -0.63 8.52 3.24
C GLY A 126 -0.42 8.22 1.76
N ARG A 127 -0.27 9.24 0.89
CA ARG A 127 -0.01 8.99 -0.53
C ARG A 127 1.23 8.12 -0.78
N ARG A 128 2.27 8.29 0.04
CA ARG A 128 3.50 7.48 -0.03
C ARG A 128 3.31 6.12 0.63
N ALA A 129 2.67 6.08 1.80
CA ALA A 129 2.45 4.85 2.55
C ALA A 129 1.54 3.85 1.81
N PHE A 130 0.42 4.34 1.26
CA PHE A 130 -0.55 3.55 0.49
C PHE A 130 -0.15 3.40 -0.98
N ARG A 131 0.87 4.15 -1.43
CA ARG A 131 1.32 4.23 -2.84
C ARG A 131 0.21 4.62 -3.82
N ARG A 132 -0.83 5.30 -3.33
CA ARG A 132 -1.92 5.90 -4.10
C ARG A 132 -2.51 7.06 -3.32
N THR A 133 -3.26 7.91 -4.00
CA THR A 133 -4.08 8.92 -3.31
C THR A 133 -5.09 8.23 -2.40
N LEU A 134 -5.23 8.72 -1.17
CA LEU A 134 -6.23 8.25 -0.21
C LEU A 134 -7.61 8.75 -0.64
N THR A 135 -8.64 7.95 -0.41
CA THR A 135 -10.01 8.40 -0.59
C THR A 135 -10.41 9.37 0.53
N PRO A 136 -11.46 10.19 0.36
CA PRO A 136 -11.95 11.07 1.42
C PRO A 136 -12.29 10.32 2.72
N GLU A 137 -12.83 9.11 2.61
CA GLU A 137 -13.18 8.26 3.75
C GLU A 137 -11.95 7.77 4.50
N GLU A 138 -10.87 7.44 3.77
CA GLU A 138 -9.59 7.04 4.38
C GLU A 138 -8.92 8.20 5.09
N VAL A 139 -8.89 9.38 4.47
CA VAL A 139 -8.35 10.59 5.12
C VAL A 139 -9.11 10.85 6.42
N THR A 140 -10.44 10.85 6.37
CA THR A 140 -11.31 11.03 7.53
C THR A 140 -11.02 10.00 8.63
N ARG A 141 -10.90 8.72 8.27
CA ARG A 141 -10.59 7.64 9.21
C ARG A 141 -9.28 7.90 9.96
N TYR A 142 -8.20 8.25 9.27
CA TYR A 142 -6.90 8.44 9.92
C TYR A 142 -6.80 9.76 10.69
N VAL A 143 -7.46 10.82 10.24
CA VAL A 143 -7.58 12.07 11.03
C VAL A 143 -8.32 11.79 12.34
N ASN A 144 -9.38 10.99 12.32
CA ASN A 144 -10.14 10.64 13.53
C ASN A 144 -9.30 9.87 14.54
N VAL A 145 -8.38 8.99 14.11
CA VAL A 145 -7.44 8.31 15.02
C VAL A 145 -6.59 9.34 15.79
N ALA A 146 -6.07 10.35 15.08
CA ALA A 146 -5.27 11.40 15.69
C ALA A 146 -6.10 12.28 16.64
N MET A 147 -7.29 12.71 16.22
CA MET A 147 -8.18 13.56 17.02
C MET A 147 -8.65 12.88 18.31
N VAL A 148 -9.03 11.59 18.25
CA VAL A 148 -9.44 10.82 19.44
C VAL A 148 -8.27 10.64 20.41
N THR A 149 -7.05 10.47 19.90
CA THR A 149 -5.87 10.30 20.75
C THR A 149 -5.45 11.62 21.38
N ALA A 150 -5.50 12.73 20.63
CA ALA A 150 -5.20 14.06 21.13
C ALA A 150 -6.15 14.51 22.24
N GLY A 151 -7.44 14.19 22.14
CA GLY A 151 -8.44 14.53 23.17
C GLY A 151 -8.32 13.74 24.49
N ARG A 152 -7.33 12.85 24.62
CA ARG A 152 -7.05 12.14 25.88
C ARG A 152 -5.96 12.82 26.71
N TYR A 153 -5.32 13.86 26.19
CA TYR A 153 -4.30 14.68 26.86
C TYR A 153 -4.83 16.09 27.09
#